data_AF-D1YWR6-F1
#
_entry.id   AF-D1YWR6-F1
#
_cell.length_a   1.000
_cell.length_b   1.000
_cell.length_c   1.000
_cell.angle_alpha   90.00
_cell.angle_beta   90.00
_cell.angle_gamma   90.00
#
_symmetry.space_group_name_H-M   'P 1'
#
loop_
_entity.id
_entity.type
_entity.pdbx_description
1 polymer ?
#
loop_
_entity_poly.entity_id
_entity_poly.type
_entity_poly.pdbx_seq_one_letter_code
_entity_poly.pdbx_strand_id
1 'polypeptide(L)'
;MPSWLYDDAYFEGQRVKKKYLEAYDGACLEDAIRGTPVRSDIGECYLIESSTDFSLSKIDRDNARNALMSNLRLLRGIGAGTEQKLRKAGYSDIESLLGHRRWHDEAKRFLSIVDSGDACRIQQELWHWLPKSHPLNLNITAFTEVERLVALDIETMGLFSRPIILFGAAFTSGDKIVTRQYLARDIDEEAAAISLFTALVENNPLVSYNGRAFDVPYINQRRWYYDLGGDIENVHFDMLPFARRFMKSKTPDARLTTIEKYLFGQERLDDVPGALVPEFYEEYLRTHNPGPLVPIVEHNRNDLVSLVRLFSKFCEDCNGGH
;
A
#
# COMPACT_ATOMS: atom_id res chain seq x y z
N MET A 1 -19.61 -7.34 12.27
CA MET A 1 -19.63 -6.01 12.92
C MET A 1 -21.06 -5.69 13.30
N PRO A 2 -21.32 -5.00 14.42
CA PRO A 2 -22.68 -4.68 14.83
C PRO A 2 -23.36 -3.70 13.86
N SER A 3 -24.67 -3.86 13.63
CA SER A 3 -25.49 -3.01 12.76
C SER A 3 -25.42 -1.51 13.13
N TRP A 4 -25.39 -1.20 14.43
CA TRP A 4 -25.42 0.19 14.92
C TRP A 4 -24.17 1.01 14.54
N LEU A 5 -23.03 0.35 14.30
CA LEU A 5 -21.78 1.01 13.90
C LEU A 5 -21.84 1.52 12.45
N TYR A 6 -22.68 0.89 11.61
CA TYR A 6 -22.97 1.38 10.27
C TYR A 6 -23.94 2.56 10.31
N ASP A 7 -24.91 2.54 11.22
CA ASP A 7 -25.88 3.62 11.36
C ASP A 7 -25.19 4.93 11.76
N ASP A 8 -24.33 4.91 12.79
CA ASP A 8 -23.62 6.12 13.24
C ASP A 8 -22.65 6.66 12.18
N ALA A 9 -21.87 5.79 11.52
CA ALA A 9 -20.95 6.19 10.46
C ALA A 9 -21.70 6.73 9.23
N TYR A 10 -22.86 6.16 8.91
CA TYR A 10 -23.72 6.64 7.84
C TYR A 10 -24.27 8.03 8.14
N PHE A 11 -24.83 8.25 9.33
CA PHE A 11 -25.34 9.57 9.72
C PHE A 11 -24.26 10.64 9.70
N GLU A 12 -23.06 10.30 10.19
CA GLU A 12 -21.92 11.20 10.14
C GLU A 12 -21.49 11.50 8.70
N GLY A 13 -21.44 10.49 7.84
CA GLY A 13 -21.19 10.69 6.40
C GLY A 13 -22.23 11.59 5.74
N GLN A 14 -23.53 11.44 6.04
CA GLN A 14 -24.57 12.34 5.53
C GLN A 14 -24.41 13.77 6.04
N ARG A 15 -24.01 13.94 7.31
CA ARG A 15 -23.69 15.26 7.89
C ARG A 15 -22.53 15.92 7.15
N VAL A 16 -21.46 15.16 6.88
CA VAL A 16 -20.30 15.61 6.08
C VAL A 16 -20.76 16.00 4.68
N LYS A 17 -21.50 15.14 3.98
CA LYS A 17 -22.00 15.43 2.62
C LYS A 17 -22.76 16.75 2.57
N LYS A 18 -23.71 16.94 3.48
CA LYS A 18 -24.50 18.18 3.57
C LYS A 18 -23.62 19.41 3.81
N LYS A 19 -22.67 19.32 4.75
CA LYS A 19 -21.73 20.41 5.06
C LYS A 19 -20.95 20.84 3.81
N TYR A 20 -20.42 19.89 3.04
CA TYR A 20 -19.61 20.19 1.87
C TYR A 20 -20.45 20.65 0.67
N LEU A 21 -21.68 20.16 0.50
CA LEU A 21 -22.61 20.69 -0.51
C LEU A 21 -22.91 22.17 -0.27
N GLU A 22 -23.21 22.56 0.98
CA GLU A 22 -23.47 23.95 1.34
C GLU A 22 -22.22 24.83 1.23
N ALA A 23 -21.04 24.31 1.60
CA ALA A 23 -19.79 25.06 1.58
C ALA A 23 -19.27 25.36 0.16
N TYR A 24 -19.58 24.50 -0.81
CA TYR A 24 -19.11 24.60 -2.20
C TYR A 24 -20.26 24.85 -3.19
N ASP A 25 -21.39 25.37 -2.71
CA ASP A 25 -22.50 25.75 -3.59
C ASP A 25 -22.07 26.83 -4.59
N GLY A 26 -22.26 26.54 -5.88
CA GLY A 26 -21.84 27.41 -6.98
C GLY A 26 -20.33 27.50 -7.23
N ALA A 27 -19.48 26.74 -6.49
CA ALA A 27 -18.05 26.69 -6.75
C ALA A 27 -17.72 25.82 -7.97
N CYS A 28 -16.63 26.15 -8.68
CA CYS A 28 -16.06 25.22 -9.67
C CYS A 28 -15.12 24.21 -9.00
N LEU A 29 -14.78 23.14 -9.73
CA LEU A 29 -13.92 22.06 -9.23
C LEU A 29 -12.54 22.59 -8.80
N GLU A 30 -11.96 23.49 -9.59
CA GLU A 30 -10.60 24.02 -9.37
C GLU A 30 -10.51 24.88 -8.11
N ASP A 31 -11.61 25.56 -7.74
CA ASP A 31 -11.71 26.32 -6.50
C ASP A 31 -11.83 25.40 -5.29
N ALA A 32 -12.54 24.27 -5.43
CA ALA A 32 -12.73 23.29 -4.36
C ALA A 32 -11.52 22.39 -4.15
N ILE A 33 -10.88 21.94 -5.23
CA ILE A 33 -9.80 20.97 -5.23
C ILE A 33 -8.73 21.45 -6.21
N ARG A 34 -7.63 21.96 -5.68
CA ARG A 34 -6.50 22.42 -6.49
C ARG A 34 -5.85 21.27 -7.23
N GLY A 35 -5.86 21.34 -8.55
CA GLY A 35 -5.28 20.34 -9.43
C GLY A 35 -5.19 20.88 -10.86
N THR A 36 -4.77 20.02 -11.78
CA THR A 36 -4.62 20.37 -13.19
C THR A 36 -5.09 19.21 -14.07
N PRO A 37 -5.80 19.47 -15.18
CA PRO A 37 -6.05 18.44 -16.16
C PRO A 37 -4.74 17.93 -16.77
N VAL A 38 -4.63 16.61 -16.91
CA VAL A 38 -3.48 15.91 -17.49
C VAL A 38 -3.94 14.92 -18.54
N ARG A 39 -3.15 14.75 -19.60
CA ARG A 39 -3.52 13.95 -20.77
C ARG A 39 -2.67 12.70 -20.91
N SER A 40 -3.33 11.63 -21.33
CA SER A 40 -2.74 10.41 -21.88
C SER A 40 -3.11 10.30 -23.37
N ASP A 41 -2.64 9.25 -24.03
CA ASP A 41 -3.01 8.97 -25.43
C ASP A 41 -4.49 8.63 -25.61
N ILE A 42 -5.20 8.30 -24.53
CA ILE A 42 -6.58 7.78 -24.55
C ILE A 42 -7.59 8.70 -23.83
N GLY A 43 -7.17 9.89 -23.40
CA GLY A 43 -8.06 10.88 -22.78
C GLY A 43 -7.37 11.79 -21.78
N GLU A 44 -8.17 12.50 -21.01
CA GLU A 44 -7.75 13.43 -19.97
C GLU A 44 -8.35 13.01 -18.62
N CYS A 45 -7.65 13.28 -17.53
CA CYS A 45 -8.21 13.22 -16.17
C CYS A 45 -7.66 14.38 -15.33
N TYR A 46 -8.10 14.51 -14.09
CA TYR A 46 -7.68 15.59 -13.20
C TYR A 46 -6.61 15.13 -12.21
N LEU A 47 -5.42 15.74 -12.26
CA LEU A 47 -4.31 15.44 -11.35
C LEU A 47 -4.32 16.40 -10.16
N ILE A 48 -4.30 15.83 -8.96
CA ILE A 48 -4.16 16.54 -7.70
C ILE A 48 -2.80 16.16 -7.11
N GLU A 49 -1.96 17.15 -6.85
CA GLU A 49 -0.64 16.96 -6.24
C GLU A 49 -0.58 17.64 -4.88
N SER A 50 0.02 16.94 -3.91
CA SER A 50 0.34 17.53 -2.61
C SER A 50 1.67 17.01 -2.10
N SER A 51 2.23 17.70 -1.09
CA SER A 51 3.40 17.19 -0.40
C SER A 51 3.36 17.51 1.08
N THR A 52 3.98 16.65 1.89
CA THR A 52 4.14 16.84 3.33
C THR A 52 5.53 16.39 3.76
N ASP A 53 6.10 17.05 4.76
CA ASP A 53 7.45 16.74 5.24
C ASP A 53 7.50 15.35 5.87
N PHE A 54 8.52 14.58 5.52
CA PHE A 54 8.69 13.20 5.92
C PHE A 54 10.09 12.67 5.59
N SER A 55 10.69 11.93 6.51
CA SER A 55 11.93 11.17 6.25
C SER A 55 11.62 9.69 6.28
N LEU A 56 11.95 8.99 5.19
CA LEU A 56 11.78 7.54 5.10
C LEU A 56 12.91 6.82 5.81
N SER A 57 12.55 5.86 6.65
CA SER A 57 13.51 4.98 7.30
C SER A 57 13.86 3.79 6.43
N LYS A 58 15.16 3.61 6.20
CA LYS A 58 15.71 2.56 5.34
C LYS A 58 16.22 1.40 6.18
N ILE A 59 16.05 0.18 5.67
CA ILE A 59 16.73 -1.00 6.22
C ILE A 59 18.08 -1.10 5.52
N ASP A 60 19.15 -1.20 6.32
CA ASP A 60 20.50 -1.39 5.79
C ASP A 60 20.64 -2.76 5.09
N ARG A 61 21.38 -2.79 3.98
CA ARG A 61 21.48 -3.98 3.13
C ARG A 61 22.22 -5.13 3.81
N ASP A 62 23.25 -4.83 4.60
CA ASP A 62 24.01 -5.87 5.30
C ASP A 62 23.18 -6.43 6.46
N ASN A 63 22.48 -5.57 7.20
CA ASN A 63 21.53 -6.00 8.23
C ASN A 63 20.42 -6.87 7.64
N ALA A 64 19.84 -6.47 6.51
CA ALA A 64 18.83 -7.24 5.81
C ALA A 64 19.34 -8.61 5.37
N ARG A 65 20.52 -8.65 4.75
CA ARG A 65 21.18 -9.90 4.34
C ARG A 65 21.40 -10.81 5.55
N ASN A 66 21.97 -10.29 6.63
CA ASN A 66 22.23 -11.05 7.86
C ASN A 66 20.95 -11.61 8.48
N ALA A 67 19.86 -10.83 8.50
CA ALA A 67 18.56 -11.29 8.98
C ALA A 67 17.99 -12.44 8.13
N LEU A 68 18.11 -12.36 6.81
CA LEU A 68 17.71 -13.44 5.90
C LEU A 68 18.56 -14.69 6.10
N MET A 69 19.89 -14.54 6.11
CA MET A 69 20.83 -15.66 6.22
C MET A 69 20.75 -16.36 7.58
N SER A 70 20.35 -15.66 8.64
CA SER A 70 20.19 -16.24 9.98
C SER A 70 18.97 -17.16 10.11
N ASN A 71 18.03 -17.15 9.15
CA ASN A 71 16.79 -17.93 9.25
C ASN A 71 16.87 -19.24 8.45
N LEU A 72 17.32 -20.30 9.13
CA LEU A 72 17.48 -21.63 8.52
C LEU A 72 16.16 -22.22 7.97
N ARG A 73 15.00 -21.76 8.44
CA ARG A 73 13.68 -22.26 8.01
C ARG A 73 13.29 -21.82 6.60
N LEU A 74 14.09 -20.95 5.98
CA LEU A 74 14.00 -20.63 4.55
C LEU A 74 14.52 -21.76 3.65
N LEU A 75 15.16 -22.79 4.23
CA LEU A 75 15.62 -23.94 3.47
C LEU A 75 14.64 -25.11 3.56
N ARG A 76 14.35 -25.72 2.41
CA ARG A 76 13.50 -26.90 2.31
C ARG A 76 13.95 -28.02 3.27
N GLY A 77 12.99 -28.53 4.05
CA GLY A 77 13.24 -29.62 5.00
C GLY A 77 13.78 -29.18 6.37
N ILE A 78 13.96 -27.88 6.60
CA ILE A 78 14.31 -27.33 7.91
C ILE A 78 13.04 -26.75 8.58
N GLY A 79 12.34 -27.59 9.34
CA GLY A 79 11.32 -27.14 10.28
C GLY A 79 11.91 -26.75 11.64
N ALA A 80 11.08 -26.26 12.56
CA ALA A 80 11.50 -25.77 13.88
C ALA A 80 12.36 -26.78 14.68
N GLY A 81 11.98 -28.06 14.68
CA GLY A 81 12.76 -29.09 15.37
C GLY A 81 14.12 -29.37 14.74
N THR A 82 14.23 -29.25 13.41
CA THR A 82 15.48 -29.45 12.67
C THR A 82 16.40 -28.24 12.84
N GLU A 83 15.85 -27.03 12.78
CA GLU A 83 16.57 -25.79 13.08
C GLU A 83 17.21 -25.85 14.47
N GLN A 84 16.46 -26.28 15.50
CA GLN A 84 17.01 -26.38 16.86
C GLN A 84 18.19 -27.35 16.95
N LYS A 85 18.13 -28.50 16.24
CA LYS A 85 19.23 -29.46 16.19
C LYS A 85 20.45 -28.89 15.48
N LEU A 86 20.25 -28.19 14.37
CA LEU A 86 21.31 -27.53 13.61
C LEU A 86 22.01 -26.45 14.45
N ARG A 87 21.24 -25.59 15.13
CA ARG A 87 21.81 -24.57 16.03
C ARG A 87 22.63 -25.18 17.16
N LYS A 88 22.15 -26.27 17.78
CA LYS A 88 22.91 -27.02 18.81
C LYS A 88 24.20 -27.64 18.25
N ALA A 89 24.22 -27.98 16.97
CA ALA A 89 25.40 -28.50 16.27
C ALA A 89 26.34 -27.39 15.75
N GLY A 90 26.07 -26.12 16.04
CA GLY A 90 26.94 -24.99 15.69
C GLY A 90 26.59 -24.27 14.38
N TYR A 91 25.51 -24.65 13.69
CA TYR A 91 25.06 -23.97 12.48
C TYR A 91 24.18 -22.76 12.84
N SER A 92 24.75 -21.56 12.76
CA SER A 92 24.09 -20.29 13.12
C SER A 92 23.21 -19.71 12.02
N ASP A 93 23.58 -19.96 10.77
CA ASP A 93 23.07 -19.31 9.56
C ASP A 93 23.16 -20.24 8.34
N ILE A 94 22.58 -19.81 7.23
CA ILE A 94 22.52 -20.57 5.99
C ILE A 94 23.92 -20.77 5.39
N GLU A 95 24.86 -19.83 5.56
CA GLU A 95 26.23 -19.96 5.02
C GLU A 95 26.99 -21.09 5.73
N SER A 96 26.78 -21.26 7.04
CA SER A 96 27.36 -22.37 7.80
C SER A 96 26.95 -23.75 7.27
N LEU A 97 25.82 -23.84 6.54
CA LEU A 97 25.33 -25.08 5.92
C LEU A 97 25.97 -25.40 4.57
N LEU A 98 26.84 -24.54 4.02
CA LEU A 98 27.57 -24.81 2.78
C LEU A 98 28.50 -26.03 2.90
N GLY A 99 28.93 -26.39 4.11
CA GLY A 99 29.68 -27.64 4.35
C GLY A 99 28.79 -28.86 4.66
N HIS A 100 27.48 -28.68 4.78
CA HIS A 100 26.60 -29.70 5.36
C HIS A 100 26.15 -30.74 4.32
N ARG A 101 26.37 -32.04 4.60
CA ARG A 101 26.08 -33.17 3.69
C ARG A 101 24.66 -33.21 3.11
N ARG A 102 23.66 -32.71 3.83
CA ARG A 102 22.25 -32.72 3.42
C ARG A 102 21.72 -31.41 2.87
N TRP A 103 22.25 -30.27 3.31
CA TRP A 103 21.66 -28.95 3.07
C TRP A 103 22.57 -28.01 2.29
N HIS A 104 23.74 -28.47 1.86
CA HIS A 104 24.67 -27.71 1.01
C HIS A 104 23.97 -27.13 -0.23
N ASP A 105 23.24 -27.95 -0.99
CA ASP A 105 22.63 -27.51 -2.26
C ASP A 105 21.51 -26.49 -2.02
N GLU A 106 20.66 -26.72 -1.00
CA GLU A 106 19.66 -25.77 -0.54
C GLU A 106 20.27 -24.43 -0.09
N ALA A 107 21.32 -24.48 0.72
CA ALA A 107 22.01 -23.31 1.23
C ALA A 107 22.63 -22.51 0.08
N LYS A 108 23.34 -23.18 -0.83
CA LYS A 108 23.95 -22.58 -2.01
C LYS A 108 22.92 -21.94 -2.94
N ARG A 109 21.77 -22.60 -3.15
CA ARG A 109 20.66 -22.07 -3.95
C ARG A 109 20.11 -20.78 -3.33
N PHE A 110 19.77 -20.80 -2.05
CA PHE A 110 19.18 -19.62 -1.39
C PHE A 110 20.19 -18.46 -1.31
N LEU A 111 21.45 -18.75 -0.99
CA LEU A 111 22.54 -17.77 -1.02
C LEU A 111 22.65 -17.09 -2.40
N SER A 112 22.63 -17.87 -3.48
CA SER A 112 22.65 -17.32 -4.84
C SER A 112 21.46 -16.43 -5.16
N ILE A 113 20.29 -16.66 -4.56
CA ILE A 113 19.11 -15.81 -4.74
C ILE A 113 19.31 -14.49 -4.01
N VAL A 114 19.74 -14.52 -2.74
CA VAL A 114 20.00 -13.31 -1.96
C VAL A 114 21.11 -12.46 -2.58
N ASP A 115 22.23 -13.09 -2.98
CA ASP A 115 23.37 -12.40 -3.58
C ASP A 115 23.06 -11.84 -4.99
N SER A 116 22.05 -12.38 -5.68
CA SER A 116 21.58 -11.79 -6.96
C SER A 116 20.96 -10.40 -6.80
N GLY A 117 20.47 -10.08 -5.59
CA GLY A 117 19.77 -8.84 -5.31
C GLY A 117 18.37 -8.73 -5.92
N ASP A 118 17.85 -9.79 -6.54
CA ASP A 118 16.52 -9.82 -7.14
C ASP A 118 15.44 -9.87 -6.05
N ALA A 119 14.91 -8.70 -5.69
CA ALA A 119 13.90 -8.54 -4.66
C ALA A 119 12.62 -9.36 -4.95
N CYS A 120 12.23 -9.53 -6.21
CA CYS A 120 11.06 -10.31 -6.59
C CYS A 120 11.27 -11.80 -6.26
N ARG A 121 12.41 -12.35 -6.68
CA ARG A 121 12.76 -13.75 -6.37
C ARG A 121 12.94 -13.99 -4.87
N ILE A 122 13.57 -13.06 -4.15
CA ILE A 122 13.68 -13.13 -2.69
C ILE A 122 12.29 -13.14 -2.06
N GLN A 123 11.38 -12.26 -2.50
CA GLN A 123 10.01 -12.20 -1.99
C GLN A 123 9.24 -13.50 -2.21
N GLN A 124 9.34 -14.09 -3.39
CA GLN A 124 8.70 -15.36 -3.73
C GLN A 124 9.20 -16.51 -2.84
N GLU A 125 10.52 -16.61 -2.62
CA GLU A 125 11.11 -17.60 -1.71
C GLU A 125 10.62 -17.40 -0.27
N LEU A 126 10.59 -16.15 0.22
CA LEU A 126 10.10 -15.86 1.57
C LEU A 126 8.63 -16.25 1.75
N TRP A 127 7.77 -15.93 0.78
CA TRP A 127 6.35 -16.28 0.84
C TRP A 127 6.07 -17.78 0.71
N HIS A 128 7.00 -18.54 0.14
CA HIS A 128 6.90 -19.99 0.10
C HIS A 128 7.04 -20.62 1.50
N TRP A 129 7.95 -20.08 2.33
CA TRP A 129 8.29 -20.66 3.63
C TRP A 129 7.66 -19.94 4.83
N LEU A 130 7.36 -18.66 4.70
CA LEU A 130 6.92 -17.79 5.77
C LEU A 130 5.58 -17.11 5.43
N PRO A 131 4.76 -16.79 6.45
CA PRO A 131 3.60 -15.94 6.24
C PRO A 131 4.01 -14.62 5.59
N LYS A 132 3.17 -14.08 4.70
CA LYS A 132 3.36 -12.77 4.04
C LYS A 132 3.57 -11.62 5.04
N SER A 133 3.08 -11.75 6.27
CA SER A 133 3.27 -10.78 7.37
C SER A 133 4.53 -11.02 8.22
N HIS A 134 5.35 -12.02 7.90
CA HIS A 134 6.56 -12.30 8.66
C HIS A 134 7.52 -11.09 8.55
N PRO A 135 8.09 -10.57 9.67
CA PRO A 135 8.93 -9.37 9.68
C PRO A 135 10.09 -9.39 8.68
N LEU A 136 10.67 -10.57 8.44
CA LEU A 136 11.71 -10.75 7.41
C LEU A 136 11.30 -10.27 6.02
N ASN A 137 10.01 -10.27 5.68
CA ASN A 137 9.57 -9.72 4.40
C ASN A 137 9.89 -8.23 4.26
N LEU A 138 9.89 -7.45 5.35
CA LEU A 138 10.25 -6.02 5.27
C LEU A 138 11.72 -5.83 4.87
N ASN A 139 12.60 -6.79 5.18
CA ASN A 139 14.03 -6.73 4.79
C ASN A 139 14.23 -6.79 3.27
N ILE A 140 13.22 -7.24 2.51
CA ILE A 140 13.24 -7.20 1.04
C ILE A 140 13.38 -5.76 0.54
N THR A 141 12.92 -4.76 1.30
CA THR A 141 13.05 -3.34 0.94
C THR A 141 14.51 -2.91 0.71
N ALA A 142 15.48 -3.56 1.36
CA ALA A 142 16.90 -3.25 1.21
C ALA A 142 17.51 -3.79 -0.11
N PHE A 143 16.75 -4.63 -0.82
CA PHE A 143 17.07 -5.16 -2.15
C PHE A 143 16.26 -4.44 -3.24
N THR A 144 15.50 -3.41 -2.88
CA THR A 144 14.76 -2.55 -3.80
C THR A 144 15.32 -1.14 -3.80
N GLU A 145 15.03 -0.36 -4.84
CA GLU A 145 15.20 1.10 -4.79
C GLU A 145 14.08 1.70 -3.94
N VAL A 146 14.28 1.75 -2.62
CA VAL A 146 13.26 2.19 -1.64
C VAL A 146 12.81 3.63 -1.86
N GLU A 147 13.65 4.46 -2.49
CA GLU A 147 13.30 5.82 -2.90
C GLU A 147 12.25 5.85 -4.01
N ARG A 148 12.10 4.74 -4.77
CA ARG A 148 11.06 4.56 -5.78
C ARG A 148 9.83 3.82 -5.26
N LEU A 149 9.74 3.58 -3.95
CA LEU A 149 8.58 2.94 -3.34
C LEU A 149 7.32 3.78 -3.61
N VAL A 150 6.26 3.13 -4.11
CA VAL A 150 4.97 3.78 -4.35
C VAL A 150 3.90 3.13 -3.46
N ALA A 151 3.38 3.89 -2.52
CA ALA A 151 2.13 3.57 -1.83
C ALA A 151 0.95 3.84 -2.77
N LEU A 152 -0.03 2.95 -2.79
CA LEU A 152 -1.25 3.09 -3.59
C LEU A 152 -2.51 2.81 -2.79
N ASP A 153 -3.60 3.44 -3.25
CA ASP A 153 -4.96 3.28 -2.75
C ASP A 153 -5.95 3.75 -3.84
N ILE A 154 -7.11 3.10 -3.97
CA ILE A 154 -8.14 3.47 -4.97
C ILE A 154 -9.51 3.74 -4.35
N GLU A 155 -10.26 4.64 -4.96
CA GLU A 155 -11.68 4.86 -4.67
C GLU A 155 -12.56 4.40 -5.83
N THR A 156 -13.63 3.69 -5.52
CA THR A 156 -14.47 3.03 -6.54
C THR A 156 -15.94 3.38 -6.38
N MET A 157 -16.70 3.30 -7.47
CA MET A 157 -18.16 3.39 -7.49
C MET A 157 -18.86 2.12 -6.96
N GLY A 158 -18.18 1.38 -6.07
CA GLY A 158 -18.66 0.15 -5.46
C GLY A 158 -17.85 -1.08 -5.87
N LEU A 159 -18.29 -2.22 -5.35
CA LEU A 159 -17.60 -3.49 -5.55
C LEU A 159 -17.88 -4.07 -6.95
N PHE A 160 -16.83 -4.67 -7.53
CA PHE A 160 -16.82 -5.47 -8.77
C PHE A 160 -17.25 -4.75 -10.05
N SER A 161 -16.30 -4.60 -10.98
CA SER A 161 -16.54 -4.10 -12.35
C SER A 161 -17.20 -2.71 -12.43
N ARG A 162 -17.12 -1.92 -11.35
CA ARG A 162 -17.52 -0.52 -11.34
C ARG A 162 -16.31 0.36 -11.68
N PRO A 163 -16.53 1.58 -12.19
CA PRO A 163 -15.44 2.51 -12.41
C PRO A 163 -14.67 2.82 -11.12
N ILE A 164 -13.36 2.89 -11.24
CA ILE A 164 -12.48 3.53 -10.27
C ILE A 164 -12.51 5.03 -10.55
N ILE A 165 -12.82 5.83 -9.55
CA ILE A 165 -12.98 7.28 -9.68
C ILE A 165 -11.74 8.04 -9.23
N LEU A 166 -10.91 7.45 -8.38
CA LEU A 166 -9.69 8.06 -7.88
C LEU A 166 -8.60 7.01 -7.78
N PHE A 167 -7.46 7.30 -8.40
CA PHE A 167 -6.24 6.52 -8.25
C PHE A 167 -5.24 7.32 -7.45
N GLY A 168 -4.98 6.88 -6.23
CA GLY A 168 -4.03 7.50 -5.33
C GLY A 168 -2.66 6.84 -5.39
N ALA A 169 -1.61 7.64 -5.55
CA ALA A 169 -0.21 7.21 -5.40
C ALA A 169 0.54 8.16 -4.45
N ALA A 170 1.41 7.61 -3.61
CA ALA A 170 2.34 8.39 -2.81
C ALA A 170 3.74 7.81 -2.83
N PHE A 171 4.75 8.66 -2.96
CA PHE A 171 6.15 8.28 -3.02
C PHE A 171 7.01 9.34 -2.33
N THR A 172 8.26 8.99 -2.03
CA THR A 172 9.17 9.91 -1.35
C THR A 172 10.04 10.66 -2.34
N SER A 173 10.19 11.97 -2.15
CA SER A 173 11.08 12.81 -2.96
C SER A 173 11.83 13.78 -2.04
N GLY A 174 13.10 13.46 -1.76
CA GLY A 174 13.85 14.12 -0.69
C GLY A 174 13.19 13.87 0.67
N ASP A 175 13.05 14.93 1.48
CA ASP A 175 12.44 14.87 2.81
C ASP A 175 10.92 15.10 2.79
N LYS A 176 10.25 14.61 1.74
CA LYS A 176 8.80 14.76 1.56
C LYS A 176 8.14 13.49 1.08
N ILE A 177 6.91 13.27 1.53
CA ILE A 177 5.94 12.45 0.82
C ILE A 177 5.26 13.33 -0.22
N VAL A 178 5.27 12.91 -1.48
CA VAL A 178 4.52 13.50 -2.57
C VAL A 178 3.34 12.59 -2.87
N THR A 179 2.12 13.15 -2.92
CA THR A 179 0.93 12.42 -3.35
C THR A 179 0.51 12.89 -4.74
N ARG A 180 0.13 11.94 -5.59
CA ARG A 180 -0.52 12.16 -6.87
C ARG A 180 -1.83 11.40 -6.89
N GLN A 181 -2.93 12.12 -7.07
CA GLN A 181 -4.26 11.52 -7.14
C GLN A 181 -4.85 11.84 -8.51
N TYR A 182 -5.13 10.81 -9.29
CA TYR A 182 -5.73 10.92 -10.61
C TYR A 182 -7.23 10.72 -10.47
N LEU A 183 -7.96 11.83 -10.45
CA LEU A 183 -9.42 11.89 -10.31
C LEU A 183 -10.06 11.85 -11.70
N ALA A 184 -10.98 10.91 -11.88
CA ALA A 184 -11.93 10.95 -12.99
C ALA A 184 -13.05 11.93 -12.63
N ARG A 185 -13.27 12.97 -13.44
CA ARG A 185 -14.37 13.95 -13.27
C ARG A 185 -15.67 13.45 -13.87
N ASP A 186 -15.57 12.56 -14.85
CA ASP A 186 -16.66 11.77 -15.39
C ASP A 186 -16.15 10.33 -15.58
N ILE A 187 -17.06 9.38 -15.76
CA ILE A 187 -16.75 7.96 -15.87
C ILE A 187 -15.89 7.66 -17.11
N ASP A 188 -16.01 8.47 -18.17
CA ASP A 188 -15.20 8.31 -19.39
C ASP A 188 -13.71 8.64 -19.20
N GLU A 189 -13.36 9.38 -18.14
CA GLU A 189 -11.97 9.74 -17.81
C GLU A 189 -11.18 8.60 -17.11
N GLU A 190 -11.86 7.53 -16.66
CA GLU A 190 -11.21 6.43 -15.94
C GLU A 190 -10.06 5.81 -16.74
N ALA A 191 -10.22 5.62 -18.05
CA ALA A 191 -9.20 5.00 -18.88
C ALA A 191 -7.89 5.83 -18.86
N ALA A 192 -8.01 7.15 -18.99
CA ALA A 192 -6.88 8.07 -18.92
C ALA A 192 -6.22 8.06 -17.54
N ALA A 193 -7.03 8.04 -16.48
CA ALA A 193 -6.54 7.94 -15.10
C ALA A 193 -5.76 6.64 -14.85
N ILE A 194 -6.27 5.48 -15.31
CA ILE A 194 -5.56 4.20 -15.23
C ILE A 194 -4.24 4.27 -15.97
N SER A 195 -4.22 4.79 -17.20
CA SER A 195 -2.99 4.87 -18.01
C SER A 195 -1.91 5.70 -17.31
N LEU A 196 -2.25 6.89 -16.83
CA LEU A 196 -1.31 7.77 -16.14
C LEU A 196 -0.86 7.21 -14.79
N PHE A 197 -1.77 6.61 -14.03
CA PHE A 197 -1.44 5.97 -12.77
C PHE A 197 -0.52 4.76 -12.96
N THR A 198 -0.82 3.88 -13.93
CA THR A 198 -0.03 2.69 -14.21
C THR A 198 1.40 3.02 -14.62
N ALA A 199 1.59 4.06 -15.44
CA ALA A 199 2.92 4.56 -15.81
C ALA A 199 3.76 5.02 -14.60
N LEU A 200 3.13 5.48 -13.52
CA LEU A 200 3.81 5.86 -12.28
C LEU A 200 4.18 4.65 -11.40
N VAL A 201 3.34 3.61 -11.37
CA VAL A 201 3.55 2.45 -10.48
C VAL A 201 4.33 1.31 -11.13
N GLU A 202 4.37 1.25 -12.46
CA GLU A 202 5.03 0.16 -13.18
C GLU A 202 6.52 0.06 -12.81
N ASN A 203 7.00 -1.18 -12.59
CA ASN A 203 8.37 -1.49 -12.18
C ASN A 203 8.83 -0.93 -10.81
N ASN A 204 7.99 -0.22 -10.07
CA ASN A 204 8.30 0.32 -8.75
C ASN A 204 7.82 -0.59 -7.60
N PRO A 205 8.57 -0.76 -6.49
CA PRO A 205 8.09 -1.50 -5.33
C PRO A 205 6.82 -0.86 -4.76
N LEU A 206 5.81 -1.68 -4.45
CA LEU A 206 4.49 -1.19 -4.03
C LEU A 206 4.26 -1.36 -2.54
N VAL A 207 3.55 -0.40 -1.96
CA VAL A 207 2.93 -0.51 -0.64
C VAL A 207 1.43 -0.31 -0.79
N SER A 208 0.63 -1.10 -0.09
CA SER A 208 -0.83 -0.91 -0.05
C SER A 208 -1.37 -1.31 1.31
N TYR A 209 -2.61 -0.93 1.61
CA TYR A 209 -3.33 -1.48 2.77
C TYR A 209 -4.43 -2.44 2.30
N ASN A 210 -4.20 -3.76 2.36
CA ASN A 210 -5.07 -4.79 1.76
C ASN A 210 -5.10 -4.82 0.22
N GLY A 211 -4.34 -3.96 -0.46
CA GLY A 211 -4.41 -3.83 -1.91
C GLY A 211 -3.84 -4.97 -2.74
N ARG A 212 -3.06 -5.88 -2.17
CA ARG A 212 -2.71 -7.13 -2.86
C ARG A 212 -3.92 -8.03 -3.08
N ALA A 213 -4.92 -7.94 -2.20
CA ALA A 213 -6.15 -8.72 -2.28
C ALA A 213 -7.31 -7.95 -2.92
N PHE A 214 -7.18 -6.62 -3.07
CA PHE A 214 -8.25 -5.74 -3.54
C PHE A 214 -7.78 -4.80 -4.65
N ASP A 215 -7.06 -3.72 -4.32
CA ASP A 215 -6.70 -2.63 -5.23
C ASP A 215 -6.01 -3.11 -6.50
N VAL A 216 -4.91 -3.86 -6.38
CA VAL A 216 -4.10 -4.30 -7.53
C VAL A 216 -4.89 -5.25 -8.45
N PRO A 217 -5.56 -6.30 -7.94
CA PRO A 217 -6.47 -7.11 -8.77
C PRO A 217 -7.56 -6.28 -9.47
N TYR A 218 -8.14 -5.28 -8.79
CA TYR A 218 -9.18 -4.43 -9.36
C TYR A 218 -8.62 -3.54 -10.48
N ILE A 219 -7.46 -2.91 -10.26
CA ILE A 219 -6.76 -2.10 -11.26
C ILE A 219 -6.45 -2.96 -12.49
N ASN A 220 -5.87 -4.16 -12.31
CA ASN A 220 -5.58 -5.08 -13.42
C ASN A 220 -6.88 -5.44 -14.19
N GLN A 221 -7.97 -5.73 -13.49
CA GLN A 221 -9.27 -5.98 -14.13
C GLN A 221 -9.73 -4.80 -15.01
N ARG A 222 -9.61 -3.56 -14.51
CA ARG A 222 -9.98 -2.36 -15.29
C ARG A 222 -9.02 -2.10 -16.46
N ARG A 223 -7.72 -2.38 -16.31
CA ARG A 223 -6.76 -2.33 -17.44
C ARG A 223 -7.16 -3.26 -18.57
N TRP A 224 -7.52 -4.51 -18.24
CA TRP A 224 -8.02 -5.47 -19.23
C TRP A 224 -9.34 -5.03 -19.88
N TYR A 225 -10.23 -4.38 -19.13
CA TYR A 225 -11.48 -3.82 -19.66
C TYR A 225 -11.24 -2.75 -20.75
N TYR A 226 -10.21 -1.93 -20.58
CA TYR A 226 -9.84 -0.86 -21.52
C TYR A 226 -8.77 -1.27 -22.55
N ASP A 227 -8.43 -2.56 -22.65
CA ASP A 227 -7.38 -3.09 -23.54
C ASP A 227 -6.00 -2.42 -23.36
N LEU A 228 -5.69 -2.00 -22.13
CA LEU A 228 -4.40 -1.36 -21.81
C LEU A 228 -3.27 -2.39 -21.61
N GLY A 229 -3.62 -3.67 -21.50
CA GLY A 229 -2.70 -4.80 -21.34
C GLY A 229 -1.83 -4.75 -20.08
N GLY A 230 -1.17 -5.87 -19.78
CA GLY A 230 -0.20 -6.02 -18.69
C GLY A 230 -0.82 -6.06 -17.28
N ASP A 231 -0.20 -6.84 -16.40
CA ASP A 231 -0.56 -6.92 -14.99
C ASP A 231 0.49 -6.22 -14.13
N ILE A 232 0.05 -5.56 -13.07
CA ILE A 232 0.94 -5.06 -12.02
C ILE A 232 1.38 -6.25 -11.17
N GLU A 233 2.64 -6.67 -11.31
CA GLU A 233 3.25 -7.84 -10.64
C GLU A 233 4.50 -7.48 -9.80
N ASN A 234 4.57 -6.23 -9.38
CA ASN A 234 5.72 -5.66 -8.70
C ASN A 234 5.96 -6.30 -7.31
N VAL A 235 7.17 -6.12 -6.77
CA VAL A 235 7.45 -6.42 -5.35
C VAL A 235 6.45 -5.66 -4.49
N HIS A 236 5.70 -6.37 -3.64
CA HIS A 236 4.53 -5.78 -2.98
C HIS A 236 4.51 -6.00 -1.47
N PHE A 237 4.56 -4.89 -0.73
CA PHE A 237 4.42 -4.82 0.71
C PHE A 237 2.99 -4.41 1.10
N ASP A 238 2.11 -5.40 1.23
CA ASP A 238 0.76 -5.20 1.74
C ASP A 238 0.76 -5.11 3.27
N MET A 239 0.40 -3.94 3.81
CA MET A 239 0.55 -3.57 5.21
C MET A 239 -0.52 -4.13 6.14
N LEU A 240 -1.70 -4.50 5.66
CA LEU A 240 -2.77 -5.00 6.54
C LEU A 240 -2.34 -6.29 7.29
N PRO A 241 -1.72 -7.30 6.65
CA PRO A 241 -1.17 -8.46 7.35
C PRO A 241 -0.10 -8.10 8.40
N PHE A 242 0.76 -7.12 8.14
CA PHE A 242 1.76 -6.66 9.13
C PHE A 242 1.11 -5.92 10.28
N ALA A 243 0.17 -5.01 10.00
CA ALA A 243 -0.63 -4.31 10.99
C ALA A 243 -1.32 -5.28 11.94
N ARG A 244 -2.02 -6.30 11.41
CA ARG A 244 -2.65 -7.35 12.22
C ARG A 244 -1.66 -8.12 13.09
N ARG A 245 -0.39 -8.25 12.69
CA ARG A 245 0.66 -8.92 13.47
C ARG A 245 1.21 -7.98 14.55
N PHE A 246 1.63 -6.78 14.18
CA PHE A 246 2.36 -5.86 15.06
C PHE A 246 1.46 -5.05 16.00
N MET A 247 0.21 -4.81 15.60
CA MET A 247 -0.73 -3.97 16.34
C MET A 247 -1.77 -4.77 17.13
N LYS A 248 -1.78 -6.10 17.04
CA LYS A 248 -2.81 -6.98 17.65
C LYS A 248 -3.10 -6.69 19.12
N SER A 249 -2.08 -6.37 19.91
CA SER A 249 -2.19 -6.09 21.34
C SER A 249 -2.15 -4.59 21.66
N LYS A 250 -2.08 -3.73 20.65
CA LYS A 250 -1.91 -2.28 20.77
C LYS A 250 -3.16 -1.51 20.33
N THR A 251 -3.97 -2.07 19.43
CA THR A 251 -5.17 -1.44 18.89
C THR A 251 -6.40 -2.35 19.00
N PRO A 252 -7.62 -1.78 19.08
CA PRO A 252 -8.85 -2.57 19.15
C PRO A 252 -9.14 -3.32 17.84
N ASP A 253 -8.71 -2.79 16.71
CA ASP A 253 -8.72 -3.47 15.41
C ASP A 253 -7.56 -3.00 14.52
N ALA A 254 -7.50 -3.55 13.31
CA ALA A 254 -6.51 -3.21 12.30
C ALA A 254 -7.14 -2.44 11.13
N ARG A 255 -7.98 -1.45 11.41
CA ARG A 255 -8.33 -0.41 10.42
C ARG A 255 -7.22 0.63 10.39
N LEU A 256 -6.92 1.18 9.22
CA LEU A 256 -5.85 2.17 9.06
C LEU A 256 -6.09 3.41 9.94
N THR A 257 -7.31 3.94 9.94
CA THR A 257 -7.75 5.05 10.82
C THR A 257 -7.54 4.77 12.32
N THR A 258 -7.76 3.52 12.76
CA THR A 258 -7.50 3.11 14.15
C THR A 258 -6.01 3.09 14.43
N ILE A 259 -5.20 2.57 13.50
CA ILE A 259 -3.75 2.51 13.65
C ILE A 259 -3.15 3.92 13.70
N GLU A 260 -3.61 4.83 12.86
CA GLU A 260 -3.19 6.24 12.85
C GLU A 260 -3.41 6.92 14.20
N LYS A 261 -4.61 6.75 14.77
CA LYS A 261 -4.94 7.31 16.07
C LYS A 261 -4.00 6.81 17.16
N TYR A 262 -3.69 5.51 17.17
CA TYR A 262 -2.88 4.91 18.23
C TYR A 262 -1.36 5.07 18.02
N LEU A 263 -0.88 5.13 16.78
CA LEU A 263 0.55 5.27 16.48
C LEU A 263 0.99 6.73 16.31
N PHE A 264 0.16 7.55 15.68
CA PHE A 264 0.51 8.91 15.28
C PHE A 264 -0.30 9.97 16.03
N GLY A 265 -1.27 9.58 16.86
CA GLY A 265 -2.14 10.52 17.58
C GLY A 265 -3.05 11.32 16.65
N GLN A 266 -3.25 10.87 15.41
CA GLN A 266 -4.01 11.58 14.40
C GLN A 266 -5.48 11.16 14.44
N GLU A 267 -6.36 12.16 14.51
CA GLU A 267 -7.79 11.98 14.32
C GLU A 267 -8.21 12.70 13.04
N ARG A 268 -8.96 12.01 12.18
CA ARG A 268 -9.45 12.57 10.93
C ARG A 268 -10.71 13.37 11.18
N LEU A 269 -10.79 14.55 10.55
CA LEU A 269 -11.98 15.40 10.57
C LEU A 269 -12.78 15.18 9.29
N ASP A 270 -14.09 15.03 9.43
CA ASP A 270 -15.03 14.86 8.32
C ASP A 270 -14.64 13.73 7.32
N ASP A 271 -14.13 12.62 7.84
CA ASP A 271 -13.71 11.46 7.04
C ASP A 271 -14.92 10.76 6.41
N VAL A 272 -14.82 10.41 5.13
CA VAL A 272 -15.89 9.69 4.42
C VAL A 272 -15.73 8.19 4.64
N PRO A 273 -16.76 7.49 5.14
CA PRO A 273 -16.77 6.03 5.10
C PRO A 273 -16.68 5.56 3.64
N GLY A 274 -15.74 4.66 3.31
CA GLY A 274 -15.57 4.16 1.94
C GLY A 274 -16.86 3.60 1.29
N ALA A 275 -17.81 3.10 2.09
CA ALA A 275 -19.12 2.65 1.62
C ALA A 275 -20.02 3.77 1.05
N LEU A 276 -19.74 5.04 1.39
CA LEU A 276 -20.47 6.22 0.94
C LEU A 276 -19.81 6.96 -0.23
N VAL A 277 -18.58 6.57 -0.60
CA VAL A 277 -17.87 7.14 -1.75
C VAL A 277 -18.72 7.13 -3.03
N PRO A 278 -19.43 6.04 -3.40
CA PRO A 278 -20.28 6.04 -4.59
C PRO A 278 -21.39 7.09 -4.51
N GLU A 279 -22.05 7.21 -3.36
CA GLU A 279 -23.15 8.16 -3.18
C GLU A 279 -22.68 9.61 -3.26
N PHE A 280 -21.51 9.92 -2.73
CA PHE A 280 -20.90 11.25 -2.83
C PHE A 280 -20.54 11.58 -4.27
N TYR A 281 -19.93 10.64 -5.00
CA TYR A 281 -19.57 10.86 -6.39
C TYR A 281 -20.78 10.97 -7.31
N GLU A 282 -21.84 10.17 -7.10
CA GLU A 282 -23.11 10.29 -7.82
C GLU A 282 -23.78 11.65 -7.58
N GLU A 283 -23.72 12.18 -6.36
CA GLU A 283 -24.22 13.51 -6.04
C GLU A 283 -23.45 14.60 -6.80
N TYR A 284 -22.12 14.47 -6.90
CA TYR A 284 -21.29 15.36 -7.72
C TYR A 284 -21.68 15.28 -9.20
N LEU A 285 -21.79 14.09 -9.80
CA LEU A 285 -22.16 13.96 -11.21
C LEU A 285 -23.55 14.54 -11.49
N ARG A 286 -24.50 14.39 -10.56
CA ARG A 286 -25.88 14.87 -10.72
C ARG A 286 -26.01 16.39 -10.60
N THR A 287 -25.26 16.99 -9.68
CA THR A 287 -25.41 18.42 -9.33
C THR A 287 -24.33 19.32 -9.91
N HIS A 288 -23.21 18.73 -10.33
CA HIS A 288 -21.95 19.40 -10.63
C HIS A 288 -21.39 20.23 -9.47
N ASN A 289 -21.91 20.06 -8.24
CA ASN A 289 -21.33 20.67 -7.04
C ASN A 289 -20.10 19.87 -6.62
N PRO A 290 -18.89 20.44 -6.58
CA PRO A 290 -17.66 19.70 -6.29
C PRO A 290 -17.48 19.33 -4.81
N GLY A 291 -18.34 19.85 -3.92
CA GLY A 291 -18.27 19.62 -2.48
C GLY A 291 -18.11 18.15 -2.07
N PRO A 292 -18.92 17.20 -2.59
CA PRO A 292 -18.78 15.78 -2.27
C PRO A 292 -17.44 15.15 -2.66
N LEU A 293 -16.71 15.72 -3.63
CA LEU A 293 -15.40 15.19 -4.02
C LEU A 293 -14.31 15.55 -3.01
N VAL A 294 -14.44 16.68 -2.31
CA VAL A 294 -13.41 17.18 -1.38
C VAL A 294 -13.07 16.13 -0.30
N PRO A 295 -14.04 15.59 0.47
CA PRO A 295 -13.70 14.62 1.50
C PRO A 295 -13.29 13.24 0.93
N ILE A 296 -13.66 12.87 -0.31
CA ILE A 296 -13.14 11.67 -0.98
C ILE A 296 -11.64 11.84 -1.26
N VAL A 297 -11.24 12.97 -1.85
CA VAL A 297 -9.83 13.26 -2.15
C VAL A 297 -9.01 13.36 -0.87
N GLU A 298 -9.54 14.01 0.17
CA GLU A 298 -8.86 14.11 1.47
C GLU A 298 -8.72 12.74 2.16
N HIS A 299 -9.74 11.87 2.09
CA HIS A 299 -9.69 10.50 2.61
C HIS A 299 -8.55 9.71 1.98
N ASN A 300 -8.55 9.59 0.64
CA ASN A 300 -7.54 8.85 -0.11
C ASN A 300 -6.13 9.44 0.13
N ARG A 301 -5.99 10.78 0.20
CA ARG A 301 -4.70 11.41 0.52
C ARG A 301 -4.20 11.03 1.91
N ASN A 302 -5.08 11.02 2.90
CA ASN A 302 -4.74 10.65 4.27
C ASN A 302 -4.35 9.17 4.34
N ASP A 303 -5.07 8.27 3.67
CA ASP A 303 -4.73 6.85 3.56
C ASP A 303 -3.32 6.66 2.99
N LEU A 304 -3.00 7.32 1.88
CA LEU A 304 -1.69 7.26 1.25
C LEU A 304 -0.55 7.75 2.18
N VAL A 305 -0.70 8.91 2.81
CA VAL A 305 0.33 9.48 3.70
C VAL A 305 0.54 8.57 4.91
N SER A 306 -0.55 8.12 5.52
CA SER A 306 -0.50 7.21 6.67
C SER A 306 0.11 5.86 6.32
N LEU A 307 -0.15 5.37 5.11
CA LEU A 307 0.43 4.11 4.63
C LEU A 307 1.96 4.20 4.50
N VAL A 308 2.48 5.30 3.93
CA VAL A 308 3.94 5.53 3.85
C VAL A 308 4.55 5.64 5.26
N ARG A 309 3.90 6.39 6.16
CA ARG A 309 4.35 6.51 7.56
C ARG A 309 4.34 5.17 8.29
N LEU A 310 3.30 4.38 8.11
CA LEU A 310 3.16 3.05 8.72
C LEU A 310 4.24 2.10 8.22
N PHE A 311 4.49 2.08 6.91
CA PHE A 311 5.56 1.27 6.32
C PHE A 311 6.93 1.64 6.90
N SER A 312 7.25 2.94 6.93
CA SER A 312 8.51 3.43 7.53
C SER A 312 8.64 3.03 8.98
N LYS A 313 7.57 3.20 9.77
CA LYS A 313 7.57 2.82 11.18
C LYS A 313 7.85 1.33 11.38
N PHE A 314 7.28 0.47 10.54
CA PHE A 314 7.55 -0.96 10.61
C PHE A 314 8.97 -1.33 10.15
N CYS A 315 9.55 -0.58 9.20
CA CYS A 315 10.96 -0.74 8.83
C CYS A 315 11.89 -0.33 9.99
N GLU A 316 11.61 0.76 10.68
CA GLU A 316 12.36 1.18 11.90
C GLU A 316 12.31 0.13 12.99
N ASP A 317 11.11 -0.40 13.28
CA ASP A 317 10.93 -1.43 14.31
C ASP A 317 11.68 -2.73 13.95
N CYS A 318 11.92 -3.00 12.66
CA CYS A 318 12.77 -4.11 12.22
C CYS A 318 14.28 -3.84 12.42
N ASN A 319 14.72 -2.59 12.27
CA ASN A 319 16.11 -2.20 12.53
C ASN A 319 16.43 -2.15 14.03
N GLY A 320 15.45 -1.76 14.86
CA GLY A 320 15.59 -1.60 16.31
C GLY A 320 15.38 -2.86 17.14
N GLY A 321 15.31 -4.04 16.51
CA GLY A 321 15.14 -5.33 17.17
C GLY A 321 16.38 -5.79 17.93
N HIS A 322 16.64 -5.18 19.09
CA HIS A 322 17.45 -5.72 20.18
C HIS A 322 16.56 -6.03 21.39
#